data_AF-A0A545TGS3-F1
#
_entry.id   AF-A0A545TGS3-F1
#
_cell.length_a   1.000
_cell.length_b   1.000
_cell.length_c   1.000
_cell.angle_alpha   90.00
_cell.angle_beta   90.00
_cell.angle_gamma   90.00
#
_symmetry.space_group_name_H-M   'P 1'
#
loop_
_entity.id
_entity.type
_entity.pdbx_description
1 polymer ?
#
loop_
_entity_poly.entity_id
_entity_poly.type
_entity_poly.pdbx_seq_one_letter_code
_entity_poly.pdbx_strand_id
1 'polypeptide(L)'
;MFKHILISCLSAILILGCTTYDRSPSGDQSNSVLAVGPCPGIGWTNFPNPPQVNNDHVFCGEIRNGNAKGFHSRPDGDNPATVTNFNITQAPNAAGVYGGIVTLNIHGATAQKFSTMFPDSCTQEEVDNSISYAAVNQIACPAAAPNWAVCGYSRPDPVLPTQGPYCEGDDESRLTVAMGLTANGNVNTGFPVR
;
A
#
# COMPACT_ATOMS: atom_id res chain seq x y z
N MET A 1 7.16 52.41 -32.64
CA MET A 1 8.31 52.38 -33.57
C MET A 1 8.52 50.93 -33.98
N PHE A 2 8.32 50.65 -35.27
CA PHE A 2 8.41 49.34 -35.88
C PHE A 2 9.87 48.85 -35.96
N LYS A 3 10.09 47.56 -35.74
CA LYS A 3 11.13 46.81 -36.47
C LYS A 3 10.65 45.38 -36.72
N HIS A 4 10.32 45.14 -37.99
CA HIS A 4 10.04 43.83 -38.56
C HIS A 4 11.32 43.01 -38.68
N ILE A 5 11.24 41.72 -38.38
CA ILE A 5 12.09 40.70 -39.00
C ILE A 5 11.14 39.67 -39.61
N LEU A 6 11.10 39.67 -40.94
CA LEU A 6 10.50 38.64 -41.79
C LEU A 6 11.52 37.51 -41.94
N ILE A 7 11.13 36.29 -41.61
CA ILE A 7 11.74 35.08 -42.16
C ILE A 7 10.60 34.25 -42.74
N SER A 8 10.47 34.29 -44.07
CA SER A 8 9.73 33.28 -44.82
C SER A 8 10.70 32.15 -45.17
N CYS A 9 10.31 30.91 -44.90
CA CYS A 9 10.65 29.82 -45.81
C CYS A 9 9.58 28.73 -45.76
N LEU A 10 9.29 28.24 -46.97
CA LEU A 10 8.25 27.32 -47.39
C LEU A 10 8.26 25.96 -46.68
N SER A 11 7.05 25.50 -46.39
CA SER A 11 6.47 24.18 -46.73
C SER A 11 7.19 22.89 -46.33
N ALA A 12 6.60 22.18 -45.37
CA ALA A 12 6.27 20.76 -45.53
C ALA A 12 5.13 20.38 -44.56
N ILE A 13 4.11 19.76 -45.14
CA ILE A 13 2.91 19.22 -44.50
C ILE A 13 3.29 18.04 -43.62
N LEU A 14 2.87 18.03 -42.35
CA LEU A 14 2.56 16.79 -41.63
C LEU A 14 1.32 17.02 -40.76
N ILE A 15 0.27 16.26 -41.09
CA ILE A 15 -0.99 16.19 -40.37
C ILE A 15 -0.72 15.47 -39.06
N LEU A 16 -0.85 16.15 -37.92
CA LEU A 16 -1.11 15.49 -36.64
C LEU A 16 -2.31 16.17 -35.97
N GLY A 17 -3.36 15.37 -35.76
CA GLY A 17 -4.64 15.79 -35.23
C GLY A 17 -4.51 16.43 -33.84
N CYS A 18 -5.31 17.47 -33.64
CA CYS A 18 -5.59 18.01 -32.33
C CYS A 18 -6.62 17.09 -31.65
N THR A 19 -6.17 16.20 -30.76
CA THR A 19 -7.07 15.54 -29.81
C THR A 19 -7.16 16.39 -28.57
N THR A 20 -8.33 16.98 -28.35
CA THR A 20 -8.70 17.57 -27.06
C THR A 20 -8.77 16.45 -26.03
N TYR A 21 -7.88 16.49 -25.04
CA TYR A 21 -7.89 15.58 -23.91
C TYR A 21 -8.92 16.10 -22.89
N ASP A 22 -10.17 15.68 -23.04
CA ASP A 22 -11.20 15.92 -22.03
C ASP A 22 -10.87 15.09 -20.78
N ARG A 23 -10.35 15.76 -19.75
CA ARG A 23 -10.14 15.17 -18.43
C ARG A 23 -11.47 15.20 -17.67
N SER A 24 -12.33 14.22 -17.93
CA SER A 24 -13.48 13.95 -17.08
C SER A 24 -13.03 13.46 -15.70
N PRO A 25 -13.58 13.99 -14.59
CA PRO A 25 -13.28 13.50 -13.25
C PRO A 25 -13.93 12.12 -13.05
N SER A 26 -13.12 11.13 -12.73
CA SER A 26 -13.51 9.76 -12.40
C SER A 26 -14.29 9.72 -11.09
N GLY A 27 -15.62 9.73 -11.20
CA GLY A 27 -16.51 9.20 -10.18
C GLY A 27 -17.04 7.85 -10.63
N ASP A 28 -16.43 6.77 -10.12
CA ASP A 28 -17.14 5.52 -9.80
C ASP A 28 -16.26 4.69 -8.85
N GLN A 29 -16.66 4.61 -7.58
CA GLN A 29 -15.95 3.92 -6.49
C GLN A 29 -16.75 2.68 -6.08
N SER A 30 -17.02 1.80 -7.04
CA SER A 30 -17.43 0.42 -6.76
C SER A 30 -16.93 -0.50 -7.85
N ASN A 31 -15.66 -0.89 -7.77
CA ASN A 31 -15.17 -2.01 -8.57
C ASN A 31 -14.90 -3.19 -7.63
N SER A 32 -15.75 -4.21 -7.75
CA SER A 32 -15.40 -5.57 -7.37
C SER A 32 -14.20 -6.00 -8.23
N VAL A 33 -12.99 -5.66 -7.78
CA VAL A 33 -11.75 -6.06 -8.46
C VAL A 33 -11.66 -7.58 -8.36
N LEU A 34 -11.71 -8.25 -9.51
CA LEU A 34 -11.51 -9.69 -9.63
C LEU A 34 -10.24 -10.09 -8.88
N ALA A 35 -10.25 -11.22 -8.18
CA ALA A 35 -9.05 -11.72 -7.52
C ALA A 35 -7.94 -11.91 -8.56
N VAL A 36 -6.87 -11.13 -8.45
CA VAL A 36 -5.70 -11.16 -9.32
C VAL A 36 -4.70 -12.11 -8.67
N GLY A 37 -4.65 -13.33 -9.20
CA GLY A 37 -3.52 -14.24 -9.03
C GLY A 37 -3.25 -14.77 -7.60
N PRO A 38 -2.15 -15.52 -7.44
CA PRO A 38 -1.72 -16.00 -6.14
C PRO A 38 -1.32 -14.84 -5.22
N CYS A 39 -1.46 -15.07 -3.92
CA CYS A 39 -0.99 -14.22 -2.83
C CYS A 39 0.38 -13.57 -3.12
N PRO A 40 0.51 -12.22 -3.09
CA PRO A 40 1.79 -11.55 -3.30
C PRO A 40 2.66 -11.74 -2.05
N GLY A 41 3.55 -12.73 -2.14
CA GLY A 41 4.43 -13.17 -1.06
C GLY A 41 3.84 -14.30 -0.24
N ILE A 42 4.49 -15.46 -0.26
CA ILE A 42 4.14 -16.62 0.58
C ILE A 42 5.16 -16.77 1.70
N GLY A 43 4.69 -16.96 2.92
CA GLY A 43 5.51 -17.21 4.10
C GLY A 43 6.11 -15.93 4.68
N TRP A 44 7.31 -16.06 5.23
CA TRP A 44 8.05 -14.95 5.83
C TRP A 44 9.03 -14.38 4.81
N THR A 45 9.33 -13.09 4.91
CA THR A 45 10.50 -12.52 4.23
C THR A 45 11.77 -13.29 4.63
N ASN A 46 12.79 -13.18 3.78
CA ASN A 46 14.12 -13.73 4.04
C ASN A 46 15.18 -12.62 3.98
N PHE A 47 14.95 -11.54 4.72
CA PHE A 47 15.90 -10.46 4.86
C PHE A 47 17.22 -10.97 5.45
N PRO A 48 18.39 -10.49 4.97
CA PRO A 48 19.68 -10.88 5.53
C PRO A 48 19.79 -10.61 7.04
N ASN A 49 19.13 -9.55 7.51
CA ASN A 49 19.04 -9.18 8.92
C ASN A 49 17.57 -9.14 9.35
N PRO A 50 17.20 -9.80 10.46
CA PRO A 50 15.88 -9.66 11.06
C PRO A 50 15.55 -8.21 11.43
N PRO A 51 14.27 -7.86 11.62
CA PRO A 51 13.13 -8.77 11.71
C PRO A 51 12.59 -9.20 10.35
N GLN A 52 12.12 -10.45 10.28
CA GLN A 52 11.35 -10.94 9.15
C GLN A 52 9.88 -10.49 9.27
N VAL A 53 9.21 -10.31 8.14
CA VAL A 53 7.80 -9.93 8.03
C VAL A 53 7.00 -11.13 7.54
N ASN A 54 5.82 -11.36 8.10
CA ASN A 54 4.91 -12.43 7.70
C ASN A 54 4.04 -11.96 6.52
N ASN A 55 4.44 -12.32 5.29
CA ASN A 55 3.77 -11.88 4.07
C ASN A 55 2.39 -12.51 3.91
N ASP A 56 2.21 -13.77 4.33
CA ASP A 56 0.88 -14.41 4.36
C ASP A 56 -0.11 -13.54 5.14
N HIS A 57 0.31 -13.04 6.29
CA HIS A 57 -0.54 -12.23 7.15
C HIS A 57 -0.74 -10.81 6.61
N VAL A 58 0.32 -10.14 6.13
CA VAL A 58 0.22 -8.75 5.66
C VAL A 58 -0.55 -8.64 4.35
N PHE A 59 -0.31 -9.52 3.37
CA PHE A 59 -0.85 -9.34 2.02
C PHE A 59 -2.04 -10.23 1.70
N CYS A 60 -2.20 -11.36 2.37
CA CYS A 60 -3.14 -12.40 1.94
C CYS A 60 -4.23 -12.69 2.97
N GLY A 61 -3.96 -12.33 4.22
CA GLY A 61 -4.85 -12.57 5.32
C GLY A 61 -4.94 -14.05 5.67
N GLU A 62 -5.53 -14.31 6.83
CA GLU A 62 -5.67 -15.65 7.37
C GLU A 62 -7.04 -15.83 7.99
N ILE A 63 -7.53 -17.07 8.02
CA ILE A 63 -8.67 -17.44 8.87
C ILE A 63 -8.15 -18.35 9.98
N ARG A 64 -8.18 -17.84 11.22
CA ARG A 64 -7.77 -18.58 12.42
C ARG A 64 -8.91 -18.59 13.43
N ASN A 65 -9.31 -19.78 13.88
CA ASN A 65 -10.44 -19.98 14.79
C ASN A 65 -11.72 -19.28 14.31
N GLY A 66 -12.03 -19.38 13.01
CA GLY A 66 -13.19 -18.74 12.37
C GLY A 66 -13.10 -17.22 12.19
N ASN A 67 -11.99 -16.58 12.58
CA ASN A 67 -11.82 -15.14 12.49
C ASN A 67 -10.85 -14.77 11.36
N ALA A 68 -11.23 -13.78 10.55
CA ALA A 68 -10.33 -13.15 9.60
C ALA A 68 -9.23 -12.37 10.34
N LYS A 69 -8.00 -12.45 9.83
CA LYS A 69 -6.80 -11.78 10.34
C LYS A 69 -5.99 -11.24 9.17
N GLY A 70 -5.14 -10.24 9.45
CA GLY A 70 -4.24 -9.70 8.43
C GLY A 70 -4.93 -8.95 7.30
N PHE A 71 -4.29 -8.96 6.13
CA PHE A 71 -4.66 -8.25 4.90
C PHE A 71 -4.66 -6.73 5.07
N HIS A 72 -3.48 -6.13 4.95
CA HIS A 72 -3.19 -4.73 5.22
C HIS A 72 -2.47 -4.01 4.08
N SER A 73 -2.18 -4.72 2.97
CA SER A 73 -1.69 -4.11 1.74
C SER A 73 -2.30 -4.79 0.52
N ARG A 74 -2.55 -3.99 -0.51
CA ARG A 74 -3.05 -4.38 -1.83
C ARG A 74 -2.22 -3.65 -2.88
N PRO A 75 -0.98 -4.10 -3.14
CA PRO A 75 -0.14 -3.46 -4.15
C PRO A 75 -0.90 -3.34 -5.48
N ASP A 76 -0.81 -2.17 -6.11
CA ASP A 76 -1.55 -1.78 -7.32
C ASP A 76 -3.08 -1.83 -7.21
N GLY A 77 -3.61 -1.93 -5.98
CA GLY A 77 -5.03 -2.11 -5.71
C GLY A 77 -5.54 -3.51 -6.04
N ASP A 78 -4.66 -4.51 -6.13
CA ASP A 78 -5.01 -5.88 -6.49
C ASP A 78 -5.39 -6.73 -5.27
N ASN A 79 -6.43 -7.55 -5.44
CA ASN A 79 -6.85 -8.53 -4.44
C ASN A 79 -6.20 -9.89 -4.73
N PRO A 80 -5.53 -10.56 -3.77
CA PRO A 80 -5.11 -11.93 -3.98
C PRO A 80 -6.30 -12.89 -3.97
N ALA A 81 -6.09 -14.13 -4.46
CA ALA A 81 -7.11 -15.20 -4.48
C ALA A 81 -7.80 -15.48 -3.14
N THR A 82 -7.17 -15.14 -2.01
CA THR A 82 -7.74 -15.29 -0.66
C THR A 82 -8.81 -14.24 -0.33
N VAL A 83 -8.88 -13.15 -1.11
CA VAL A 83 -9.85 -12.05 -0.92
C VAL A 83 -10.93 -12.11 -1.99
N THR A 84 -12.16 -12.39 -1.57
CA THR A 84 -13.32 -12.44 -2.48
C THR A 84 -13.98 -11.09 -2.64
N ASN A 85 -13.82 -10.19 -1.67
CA ASN A 85 -14.34 -8.84 -1.75
C ASN A 85 -13.57 -7.91 -0.81
N PHE A 86 -13.34 -6.67 -1.25
CA PHE A 86 -12.88 -5.59 -0.40
C PHE A 86 -13.78 -4.37 -0.59
N ASN A 87 -14.50 -3.98 0.46
CA ASN A 87 -15.37 -2.80 0.44
C ASN A 87 -14.69 -1.65 1.18
N ILE A 88 -14.29 -0.60 0.45
CA ILE A 88 -13.71 0.61 1.04
C ILE A 88 -14.79 1.35 1.82
N THR A 89 -14.63 1.44 3.14
CA THR A 89 -15.55 2.15 4.04
C THR A 89 -14.96 3.44 4.60
N GLN A 90 -13.64 3.62 4.45
CA GLN A 90 -12.92 4.84 4.77
C GLN A 90 -12.04 5.21 3.56
N ALA A 91 -12.44 6.23 2.82
CA ALA A 91 -11.72 6.68 1.62
C ALA A 91 -10.25 7.07 1.93
N PRO A 92 -9.32 6.96 0.96
CA PRO A 92 -7.92 7.37 1.16
C PRO A 92 -7.77 8.77 1.76
N ASN A 93 -6.85 8.93 2.73
CA ASN A 93 -6.43 10.25 3.21
C ASN A 93 -5.34 10.82 2.28
N ALA A 94 -4.75 11.97 2.63
CA ALA A 94 -3.71 12.61 1.81
C ALA A 94 -2.49 11.70 1.58
N ALA A 95 -2.15 10.86 2.56
CA ALA A 95 -1.06 9.90 2.47
C ALA A 95 -1.45 8.60 1.73
N GLY A 96 -2.67 8.50 1.16
CA GLY A 96 -3.14 7.29 0.47
C GLY A 96 -3.63 6.17 1.38
N VAL A 97 -3.48 6.30 2.71
CA VAL A 97 -3.93 5.30 3.68
C VAL A 97 -5.46 5.27 3.72
N TYR A 98 -6.06 4.08 3.62
CA TYR A 98 -7.51 3.88 3.59
C TYR A 98 -7.96 2.71 4.45
N GLY A 99 -9.27 2.53 4.59
CA GLY A 99 -9.85 1.45 5.40
C GLY A 99 -11.07 0.82 4.74
N GLY A 100 -11.29 -0.45 5.01
CA GLY A 100 -12.39 -1.19 4.41
C GLY A 100 -12.71 -2.51 5.09
N ILE A 101 -13.82 -3.11 4.70
CA ILE A 101 -14.21 -4.46 5.10
C ILE A 101 -13.67 -5.45 4.07
N VAL A 102 -12.74 -6.30 4.49
CA VAL A 102 -12.24 -7.43 3.70
C VAL A 102 -13.09 -8.67 3.97
N THR A 103 -13.43 -9.39 2.91
CA THR A 103 -14.00 -10.74 2.95
C THR A 103 -12.95 -11.73 2.47
N LEU A 104 -12.53 -12.62 3.37
CA LEU A 104 -11.60 -13.70 3.07
C LEU A 104 -12.36 -14.98 2.73
N ASN A 105 -11.88 -15.72 1.73
CA ASN A 105 -12.23 -17.12 1.51
C ASN A 105 -10.97 -17.95 1.39
N ILE A 106 -10.72 -18.79 2.40
CA ILE A 106 -9.50 -19.59 2.51
C ILE A 106 -9.91 -21.02 2.83
N HIS A 107 -9.58 -21.95 1.94
CA HIS A 107 -9.91 -23.38 2.05
C HIS A 107 -11.40 -23.66 2.36
N GLY A 108 -12.30 -22.87 1.78
CA GLY A 108 -13.76 -23.02 1.95
C GLY A 108 -14.32 -22.36 3.22
N ALA A 109 -13.49 -21.83 4.11
CA ALA A 109 -13.94 -20.99 5.21
C ALA A 109 -14.07 -19.54 4.74
N THR A 110 -15.12 -18.84 5.19
CA THR A 110 -15.35 -17.42 4.90
C THR A 110 -15.42 -16.62 6.20
N ALA A 111 -14.73 -15.49 6.25
CA ALA A 111 -14.78 -14.56 7.38
C ALA A 111 -14.54 -13.11 6.92
N GLN A 112 -15.01 -12.15 7.71
CA GLN A 112 -14.87 -10.72 7.42
C GLN A 112 -14.20 -9.97 8.57
N LYS A 113 -13.49 -8.89 8.23
CA LYS A 113 -12.97 -7.92 9.22
C LYS A 113 -12.82 -6.54 8.60
N PHE A 114 -12.73 -5.53 9.46
CA PHE A 114 -12.18 -4.23 9.08
C PHE A 114 -10.66 -4.32 8.91
N SER A 115 -10.11 -3.60 7.94
CA SER A 115 -8.68 -3.46 7.74
C SER A 115 -8.31 -2.03 7.36
N THR A 116 -7.21 -1.53 7.93
CA THR A 116 -6.51 -0.35 7.44
C THR A 116 -5.43 -0.80 6.47
N MET A 117 -5.32 -0.08 5.35
CA MET A 117 -4.53 -0.46 4.18
C MET A 117 -3.40 0.55 3.96
N PHE A 118 -2.20 0.03 3.66
CA PHE A 118 -1.14 0.81 3.00
C PHE A 118 -1.67 1.42 1.70
N PRO A 119 -1.08 2.53 1.22
CA PRO A 119 -1.39 3.07 -0.09
C PRO A 119 -1.23 1.99 -1.17
N ASP A 120 -2.18 1.94 -2.10
CA ASP A 120 -2.14 0.98 -3.22
C ASP A 120 -0.93 1.24 -4.15
N SER A 121 -0.35 2.45 -4.10
CA SER A 121 0.88 2.84 -4.79
C SER A 121 2.13 2.13 -4.25
N CYS A 122 2.09 1.58 -3.03
CA CYS A 122 3.22 0.88 -2.44
C CYS A 122 3.31 -0.57 -2.94
N THR A 123 4.48 -0.92 -3.45
CA THR A 123 4.83 -2.30 -3.81
C THR A 123 4.95 -3.20 -2.57
N GLN A 124 4.94 -4.51 -2.79
CA GLN A 124 5.15 -5.49 -1.72
C GLN A 124 6.50 -5.27 -1.01
N GLU A 125 7.58 -5.06 -1.78
CA GLU A 125 8.93 -4.83 -1.25
C GLU A 125 9.01 -3.56 -0.38
N GLU A 126 8.39 -2.48 -0.84
CA GLU A 126 8.30 -1.21 -0.11
C GLU A 126 7.58 -1.38 1.23
N VAL A 127 6.46 -2.12 1.24
CA VAL A 127 5.71 -2.42 2.46
C VAL A 127 6.53 -3.29 3.41
N ASP A 128 7.16 -4.36 2.91
CA ASP A 128 7.98 -5.27 3.73
C ASP A 128 9.17 -4.53 4.36
N ASN A 129 9.89 -3.73 3.58
CA ASN A 129 11.00 -2.91 4.06
C ASN A 129 10.54 -1.88 5.09
N SER A 130 9.39 -1.25 4.89
CA SER A 130 8.83 -0.28 5.82
C SER A 130 8.41 -0.88 7.15
N ILE A 131 7.78 -2.06 7.11
CA ILE A 131 7.41 -2.79 8.33
C ILE A 131 8.68 -3.22 9.09
N SER A 132 9.68 -3.77 8.40
CA SER A 132 10.93 -4.17 9.03
C SER A 132 11.68 -2.98 9.65
N TYR A 133 11.77 -1.87 8.92
CA TYR A 133 12.40 -0.64 9.41
C TYR A 133 11.67 -0.08 10.64
N ALA A 134 10.33 -0.02 10.61
CA ALA A 134 9.53 0.45 11.73
C ALA A 134 9.76 -0.40 12.99
N ALA A 135 9.91 -1.72 12.84
CA ALA A 135 10.10 -2.65 13.96
C ALA A 135 11.41 -2.43 14.71
N VAL A 136 12.47 -1.97 14.03
CA VAL A 136 13.77 -1.65 14.64
C VAL A 136 13.91 -0.17 15.02
N ASN A 137 13.02 0.71 14.54
CA ASN A 137 12.99 2.14 14.85
C ASN A 137 11.66 2.54 15.52
N GLN A 138 11.39 1.93 16.66
CA GLN A 138 10.10 2.10 17.34
C GLN A 138 9.94 3.51 17.94
N ILE A 139 8.70 3.98 17.93
CA ILE A 139 8.25 5.24 18.51
C ILE A 139 7.07 4.98 19.47
N ALA A 140 6.68 5.99 20.23
CA ALA A 140 5.41 5.95 20.95
C ALA A 140 4.25 5.84 19.96
N CYS A 141 3.37 4.85 20.17
CA CYS A 141 2.19 4.69 19.33
C CYS A 141 1.23 5.88 19.47
N PRO A 142 0.67 6.40 18.36
CA PRO A 142 -0.39 7.39 18.43
C PRO A 142 -1.67 6.79 19.02
N ALA A 143 -2.56 7.64 19.54
CA ALA A 143 -3.80 7.20 20.22
C ALA A 143 -4.75 6.37 19.35
N ALA A 144 -4.64 6.47 18.02
CA ALA A 144 -5.44 5.69 17.09
C ALA A 144 -4.93 4.24 16.92
N ALA A 145 -3.71 3.92 17.36
CA ALA A 145 -3.18 2.57 17.28
C ALA A 145 -3.76 1.65 18.37
N PRO A 146 -3.91 0.34 18.12
CA PRO A 146 -4.32 -0.59 19.16
C PRO A 146 -3.31 -0.66 20.32
N ASN A 147 -3.80 -0.79 21.56
CA ASN A 147 -2.96 -0.81 22.77
C ASN A 147 -1.93 -1.96 22.84
N TRP A 148 -2.11 -3.01 22.04
CA TRP A 148 -1.18 -4.15 21.98
C TRP A 148 -0.03 -3.93 20.98
N ALA A 149 -0.15 -2.95 20.09
CA ALA A 149 0.81 -2.74 19.02
C ALA A 149 2.05 -2.01 19.52
N VAL A 150 3.16 -2.26 18.84
CA VAL A 150 4.31 -1.34 18.82
C VAL A 150 4.26 -0.55 17.52
N CYS A 151 4.83 0.66 17.50
CA CYS A 151 4.75 1.52 16.32
C CYS A 151 6.13 2.00 15.90
N GLY A 152 6.30 2.31 14.63
CA GLY A 152 7.50 2.92 14.06
C GLY A 152 7.13 3.70 12.79
N TYR A 153 8.05 4.53 12.29
CA TYR A 153 7.85 5.18 11.00
C TYR A 153 8.21 4.24 9.84
N SER A 154 7.58 4.42 8.68
CA SER A 154 7.77 3.56 7.50
C SER A 154 9.16 3.69 6.86
N ARG A 155 9.92 4.74 7.17
CA ARG A 155 11.24 5.01 6.56
C ARG A 155 12.11 5.91 7.43
N PRO A 156 13.44 5.91 7.22
CA PRO A 156 14.35 6.90 7.79
C PRO A 156 14.06 8.31 7.24
N ASP A 157 14.54 9.32 7.98
CA ASP A 157 14.46 10.72 7.60
C ASP A 157 15.79 11.41 7.93
N PRO A 158 16.61 11.78 6.93
CA PRO A 158 16.38 11.61 5.49
C PRO A 158 16.54 10.15 5.03
N VAL A 159 15.92 9.78 3.90
CA VAL A 159 16.23 8.53 3.19
C VAL A 159 17.54 8.69 2.43
N LEU A 160 18.55 7.90 2.76
CA LEU A 160 19.80 7.90 2.01
C LEU A 160 19.64 7.10 0.70
N PRO A 161 20.37 7.44 -0.38
CA PRO A 161 20.29 6.71 -1.66
C PRO A 161 20.62 5.21 -1.58
N THR A 162 21.25 4.78 -0.50
CA THR A 162 21.62 3.38 -0.24
C THR A 162 20.58 2.62 0.59
N GLN A 163 19.45 3.25 0.92
CA GLN A 163 18.37 2.67 1.72
C GLN A 163 17.09 2.56 0.89
N GLY A 164 16.23 1.62 1.24
CA GLY A 164 14.94 1.41 0.57
C GLY A 164 14.99 0.31 -0.50
N PRO A 165 13.91 0.20 -1.30
CA PRO A 165 12.77 1.13 -1.35
C PRO A 165 11.86 0.99 -0.12
N TYR A 166 11.14 2.07 0.25
CA TYR A 166 10.21 2.09 1.38
C TYR A 166 8.84 2.60 0.93
N CYS A 167 7.78 2.15 1.60
CA CYS A 167 6.44 2.67 1.37
C CYS A 167 6.31 4.08 1.96
N GLU A 168 5.96 5.02 1.09
CA GLU A 168 5.72 6.42 1.41
C GLU A 168 4.23 6.75 1.25
N GLY A 169 3.77 7.76 1.98
CA GLY A 169 2.46 8.31 1.70
C GLY A 169 2.42 8.91 0.30
N ASP A 170 1.24 8.94 -0.33
CA ASP A 170 1.05 9.59 -1.64
C ASP A 170 1.40 11.10 -1.62
N ASP A 171 1.44 11.71 -0.43
CA ASP A 171 1.89 13.07 -0.15
C ASP A 171 3.36 13.16 0.31
N GLU A 172 4.15 12.12 0.04
CA GLU A 172 5.56 11.95 0.43
C GLU A 172 5.79 11.88 1.96
N SER A 173 4.71 11.80 2.77
CA SER A 173 4.83 11.71 4.22
C SER A 173 5.36 10.35 4.69
N ARG A 174 5.93 10.32 5.91
CA ARG A 174 6.20 9.07 6.62
C ARG A 174 4.89 8.49 7.14
N LEU A 175 4.64 7.21 6.89
CA LEU A 175 3.54 6.51 7.51
C LEU A 175 3.93 6.08 8.92
N THR A 176 2.98 6.09 9.85
CA THR A 176 3.15 5.40 11.13
C THR A 176 2.65 3.97 10.96
N VAL A 177 3.51 2.98 11.21
CA VAL A 177 3.18 1.56 11.08
C VAL A 177 2.98 0.96 12.45
N ALA A 178 1.78 0.46 12.73
CA ALA A 178 1.50 -0.35 13.92
C ALA A 178 1.80 -1.82 13.61
N MET A 179 2.45 -2.50 14.55
CA MET A 179 3.00 -3.84 14.34
C MET A 179 2.70 -4.78 15.51
N GLY A 180 2.46 -6.04 15.18
CA GLY A 180 2.42 -7.14 16.14
C GLY A 180 3.68 -7.98 16.03
N LEU A 181 4.52 -7.92 17.06
CA LEU A 181 5.77 -8.70 17.11
C LEU A 181 5.52 -10.12 17.64
N THR A 182 6.27 -11.08 17.13
CA THR A 182 6.40 -12.42 17.71
C THR A 182 7.39 -12.42 18.86
N ALA A 183 7.45 -13.51 19.63
CA ALA A 183 8.38 -13.65 20.75
C ALA A 183 9.87 -13.53 20.37
N ASN A 184 10.23 -13.84 19.12
CA ASN A 184 11.59 -13.69 18.59
C ASN A 184 11.82 -12.35 17.87
N GLY A 185 10.90 -11.39 17.97
CA GLY A 185 11.04 -10.05 17.42
C GLY A 185 10.70 -9.90 15.94
N ASN A 186 10.31 -10.98 15.24
CA ASN A 186 9.78 -10.87 13.88
C ASN A 186 8.41 -10.18 13.87
N VAL A 187 8.01 -9.63 12.73
CA VAL A 187 6.74 -8.93 12.59
C VAL A 187 5.69 -9.88 12.02
N ASN A 188 4.74 -10.30 12.85
CA ASN A 188 3.63 -11.13 12.39
C ASN A 188 2.57 -10.32 11.62
N THR A 189 2.44 -9.03 11.89
CA THR A 189 1.53 -8.14 11.18
C THR A 189 2.03 -6.70 11.24
N GLY A 190 1.80 -5.95 10.17
CA GLY A 190 2.09 -4.53 10.07
C GLY A 190 1.00 -3.84 9.26
N PHE A 191 0.55 -2.67 9.71
CA PHE A 191 -0.47 -1.86 9.03
C PHE A 191 -0.29 -0.38 9.33
N PRO A 192 -0.64 0.52 8.41
CA PRO A 192 -0.55 1.94 8.66
C PRO A 192 -1.62 2.37 9.66
N VAL A 193 -1.25 3.28 10.54
CA VAL A 193 -2.19 4.04 11.36
C VAL A 193 -2.71 5.21 10.53
N ARG A 194 -4.02 5.41 10.57
CA ARG A 194 -4.71 6.50 9.89
C ARG A 194 -4.85 7.73 10.78
#